data_AF-A0A6N3EN19-F1
#
_entry.id   AF-A0A6N3EN19-F1
#
_cell.length_a   1.000
_cell.length_b   1.000
_cell.length_c   1.000
_cell.angle_alpha   90.00
_cell.angle_beta   90.00
_cell.angle_gamma   90.00
#
_symmetry.space_group_name_H-M   'P 1'
#
loop_
_entity.id
_entity.type
_entity.pdbx_description
1 polymer ?
#
loop_
_entity_poly.entity_id
_entity_poly.type
_entity_poly.pdbx_seq_one_letter_code
_entity_poly.pdbx_strand_id
1 'polypeptide(L)'
;MILLKIIIPIVTLVAFAFAWRGFLKNYMPSEAVDVQTESHYDERQTKIILEVLAKTFIITILLITFAFLNRTLGLVSAHSFISKYPEAVFLVIIMGSLVYNYVIVKRKYS
;
A
#
# COMPACT_ATOMS: atom_id res chain seq x y z
N MET A 1 -30.09 6.11 -13.66
CA MET A 1 -29.53 6.13 -12.29
C MET A 1 -28.51 5.01 -12.02
N ILE A 2 -28.72 3.78 -12.52
CA ILE A 2 -27.75 2.66 -12.39
C ILE A 2 -26.46 2.92 -13.18
N LEU A 3 -26.56 3.39 -14.43
CA LEU A 3 -25.40 3.76 -15.27
C LEU A 3 -24.46 4.76 -14.59
N LEU A 4 -25.00 5.83 -13.97
CA LEU A 4 -24.22 6.83 -13.25
C LEU A 4 -23.45 6.23 -12.06
N LYS A 5 -24.09 5.30 -11.32
CA LYS A 5 -23.46 4.61 -10.17
C LYS A 5 -22.30 3.69 -10.56
N ILE A 6 -22.22 3.26 -11.83
CA ILE A 6 -21.13 2.43 -12.36
C ILE A 6 -20.06 3.31 -13.01
N ILE A 7 -20.46 4.36 -13.72
CA ILE A 7 -19.52 5.25 -14.41
C ILE A 7 -18.66 6.03 -13.41
N ILE A 8 -19.24 6.56 -12.33
CA ILE A 8 -18.51 7.35 -11.32
C ILE A 8 -17.31 6.58 -10.72
N PRO A 9 -17.44 5.35 -10.20
CA PRO A 9 -16.29 4.64 -9.64
C PRO A 9 -15.25 4.28 -10.70
N ILE A 10 -15.66 4.00 -11.94
CA ILE A 10 -14.71 3.75 -13.04
C ILE A 10 -13.90 5.01 -13.35
N VAL A 11 -14.56 6.16 -13.50
CA VAL A 11 -13.88 7.44 -13.75
C VAL A 11 -12.96 7.80 -12.57
N THR A 12 -13.41 7.56 -11.34
CA THR A 12 -12.59 7.78 -10.14
C THR A 12 -11.35 6.88 -10.12
N LEU A 13 -11.50 5.60 -10.48
CA LEU A 13 -10.41 4.64 -10.56
C LEU A 13 -9.39 5.03 -11.64
N VAL A 14 -9.87 5.48 -12.81
CA VAL A 14 -9.01 5.96 -13.90
C VAL A 14 -8.26 7.23 -13.46
N ALA A 15 -8.94 8.21 -12.89
CA ALA A 15 -8.32 9.42 -12.37
C ALA A 15 -7.27 9.11 -11.29
N PHE A 16 -7.60 8.20 -10.37
CA PHE A 16 -6.67 7.71 -9.36
C PHE A 16 -5.45 7.03 -9.98
N ALA A 17 -5.62 6.17 -11.00
CA ALA A 17 -4.51 5.50 -11.67
C ALA A 17 -3.53 6.49 -12.32
N PHE A 18 -4.03 7.56 -12.94
CA PHE A 18 -3.19 8.63 -13.50
C PHE A 18 -2.45 9.41 -12.41
N ALA A 19 -3.15 9.82 -11.34
CA ALA A 19 -2.52 10.50 -10.21
C ALA A 19 -1.46 9.60 -9.53
N TRP A 20 -1.76 8.31 -9.39
CA TRP A 20 -0.87 7.32 -8.80
C TRP A 20 0.39 7.10 -9.63
N ARG A 21 0.28 7.04 -10.97
CA ARG A 21 1.45 7.00 -11.86
C ARG A 21 2.35 8.23 -11.68
N GLY A 22 1.76 9.42 -11.57
CA GLY A 22 2.50 10.65 -11.31
C GLY A 22 3.22 10.62 -9.96
N PHE A 23 2.57 10.11 -8.93
CA PHE A 23 3.17 9.91 -7.61
C PHE A 23 4.35 8.92 -7.67
N LEU A 24 4.17 7.76 -8.31
CA LEU A 24 5.23 6.74 -8.43
C LEU A 24 6.46 7.29 -9.16
N LYS A 25 6.28 8.05 -10.24
CA LYS A 25 7.39 8.65 -10.98
C LYS A 25 8.28 9.55 -10.11
N ASN A 26 7.69 10.27 -9.15
CA ASN A 26 8.41 11.27 -8.36
C ASN A 26 8.96 10.73 -7.03
N TYR A 27 8.36 9.65 -6.49
CA TYR A 27 8.66 9.16 -5.13
C TYR A 27 9.21 7.74 -5.08
N MET A 28 9.30 7.04 -6.21
CA MET A 28 9.87 5.70 -6.28
C MET A 28 11.11 5.65 -7.16
N PRO A 29 12.08 4.79 -6.82
CA PRO A 29 13.24 4.55 -7.67
C PRO A 29 12.82 3.88 -8.99
N SER A 30 13.58 4.11 -10.05
CA SER A 30 13.31 3.55 -11.39
C SER A 30 13.35 2.03 -11.43
N GLU A 31 13.97 1.38 -10.45
CA GLU A 31 13.96 -0.08 -10.31
C GLU A 31 12.62 -0.60 -9.78
N ALA A 32 11.85 0.25 -9.07
CA ALA A 32 10.52 -0.08 -8.57
C ALA A 32 9.40 0.29 -9.56
N VAL A 33 9.69 1.07 -10.60
CA VAL A 33 8.71 1.56 -11.57
C VAL A 33 9.27 1.46 -12.97
N ASP A 34 8.52 0.87 -13.90
CA ASP A 34 8.90 0.74 -15.33
C ASP A 34 8.84 2.10 -16.07
N VAL A 35 9.62 3.07 -15.60
CA VAL A 35 9.77 4.39 -16.18
C VAL A 35 11.27 4.65 -16.28
N GLN A 36 11.77 4.74 -17.52
CA GLN A 36 13.16 5.09 -17.86
C GLN A 36 13.45 6.57 -17.54
N THR A 37 13.32 6.99 -16.29
CA THR A 37 13.77 8.31 -15.83
C THR A 37 15.03 8.12 -15.00
N GLU A 38 16.00 9.04 -15.14
CA GLU A 38 17.18 9.07 -14.27
C GLU A 38 16.74 9.06 -12.80
N SER A 39 17.01 7.96 -12.11
CA SER A 39 16.73 7.82 -10.68
C SER A 39 17.41 8.95 -9.93
N HIS A 40 16.62 9.79 -9.25
CA HIS A 40 17.15 10.77 -8.30
C HIS A 40 17.66 10.11 -7.01
N TYR A 41 17.49 8.79 -6.88
CA TYR A 41 17.91 7.99 -5.75
C TYR A 41 19.26 7.34 -6.03
N ASP A 42 20.17 7.51 -5.08
CA ASP A 42 21.43 6.77 -5.03
C ASP A 42 21.17 5.27 -4.76
N GLU A 43 22.11 4.39 -5.13
CA GLU A 43 21.98 2.92 -5.00
C GLU A 43 21.56 2.50 -3.58
N ARG A 44 22.11 3.17 -2.57
CA ARG A 44 21.81 2.92 -1.17
C ARG A 44 20.36 3.27 -0.83
N GLN A 45 19.86 4.40 -1.33
CA GLN A 45 18.48 4.83 -1.10
C GLN A 45 17.49 3.91 -1.83
N THR A 46 17.80 3.52 -3.06
CA THR A 46 17.03 2.53 -3.82
C THR A 46 16.91 1.21 -3.05
N LYS A 47 18.02 0.67 -2.54
CA LYS A 47 18.00 -0.56 -1.74
C LYS A 47 17.15 -0.43 -0.47
N ILE A 48 17.23 0.70 0.23
CA ILE A 48 16.39 0.97 1.41
C ILE A 48 14.91 0.98 1.02
N ILE A 49 14.52 1.73 -0.01
CA ILE A 49 13.11 1.85 -0.42
C ILE A 49 12.55 0.50 -0.86
N LEU A 50 13.29 -0.25 -1.70
CA LEU A 50 12.88 -1.58 -2.16
C LEU A 50 12.73 -2.57 -1.00
N GLU A 51 13.66 -2.60 -0.04
CA GLU A 51 13.56 -3.50 1.11
C GLU A 51 12.39 -3.11 2.03
N VAL A 52 12.14 -1.82 2.23
CA VAL A 52 10.98 -1.33 3.00
C VAL A 52 9.67 -1.71 2.33
N LEU A 53 9.57 -1.55 1.01
CA LEU A 53 8.39 -1.95 0.25
C LEU A 53 8.15 -3.46 0.33
N ALA A 54 9.19 -4.27 0.15
CA ALA A 54 9.08 -5.72 0.23
C ALA A 54 8.62 -6.18 1.62
N LYS A 55 9.23 -5.68 2.70
CA LYS A 55 8.84 -5.99 4.09
C LYS A 55 7.41 -5.56 4.39
N THR A 56 7.03 -4.36 3.93
CA THR A 56 5.67 -3.83 4.14
C THR A 56 4.64 -4.65 3.35
N PHE A 57 4.97 -5.10 2.14
CA PHE A 57 4.12 -5.95 1.32
C PHE A 57 3.85 -7.32 1.97
N ILE A 58 4.87 -7.94 2.57
CA ILE A 58 4.71 -9.20 3.33
C ILE A 58 3.73 -9.01 4.50
N ILE A 59 3.88 -7.91 5.24
CA ILE A 59 2.96 -7.58 6.35
C ILE A 59 1.54 -7.36 5.84
N THR A 60 1.37 -6.65 4.71
CA THR A 60 0.07 -6.45 4.08
C THR A 60 -0.60 -7.77 3.71
N ILE A 61 0.13 -8.71 3.08
CA ILE A 61 -0.40 -10.05 2.76
C ILE A 61 -0.85 -10.76 4.04
N LEU A 62 0.01 -10.77 5.08
CA LEU A 62 -0.29 -11.41 6.34
C LEU A 62 -1.58 -10.85 6.98
N LEU A 63 -1.74 -9.53 7.00
CA LEU A 63 -2.92 -8.86 7.56
C LEU A 63 -4.20 -9.21 6.80
N ILE A 64 -4.15 -9.20 5.46
CA ILE A 64 -5.30 -9.54 4.62
C ILE A 64 -5.67 -11.02 4.80
N THR A 65 -4.68 -11.92 4.80
CA THR A 65 -4.91 -13.34 5.05
C THR A 65 -5.49 -13.59 6.44
N PHE A 66 -4.94 -12.95 7.47
CA PHE A 66 -5.44 -13.05 8.84
C PHE A 66 -6.89 -12.56 8.94
N ALA A 67 -7.21 -11.42 8.33
CA ALA A 67 -8.56 -10.89 8.32
C ALA A 67 -9.55 -11.79 7.57
N PHE A 68 -9.13 -12.36 6.45
CA PHE A 68 -9.92 -13.32 5.68
C PHE A 68 -10.25 -14.55 6.55
N LEU A 69 -9.26 -15.14 7.22
CA LEU A 69 -9.45 -16.28 8.13
C LEU A 69 -10.40 -15.96 9.29
N ASN A 70 -10.23 -14.80 9.94
CA ASN A 70 -11.13 -14.40 11.02
C ASN A 70 -12.57 -14.21 10.55
N ARG A 71 -12.76 -13.73 9.32
CA ARG A 71 -14.08 -13.55 8.72
C ARG A 71 -14.72 -14.88 8.31
N THR A 72 -13.96 -15.84 7.79
CA THR A 72 -14.48 -17.17 7.42
C THR A 72 -14.80 -18.02 8.64
N LEU A 73 -14.03 -17.87 9.73
CA LEU A 73 -14.26 -18.58 11.00
C LEU A 73 -15.35 -17.95 11.87
N GLY A 74 -15.95 -16.82 11.44
CA GLY A 74 -17.00 -16.13 12.20
C GLY A 74 -16.53 -15.47 13.49
N LEU A 75 -15.21 -15.28 13.65
CA LEU A 75 -14.60 -14.75 14.88
C LEU A 75 -14.76 -13.23 15.03
N VAL A 76 -15.20 -12.53 13.97
CA VAL A 76 -15.39 -11.08 13.96
C VAL A 76 -16.86 -10.74 13.87
N SER A 77 -17.37 -10.01 14.86
CA SER A 77 -18.76 -9.56 14.87
C SER A 77 -19.02 -8.48 13.82
N ALA A 78 -20.19 -8.56 13.17
CA ALA A 78 -20.61 -7.64 12.11
C ALA A 78 -20.86 -6.19 12.58
N HIS A 79 -20.85 -5.93 13.89
CA HIS A 79 -21.12 -4.61 14.48
C HIS A 79 -19.87 -3.91 15.05
N SER A 80 -18.68 -4.50 14.91
CA SER A 80 -17.44 -3.87 15.34
C SER A 80 -17.02 -2.74 14.40
N PHE A 81 -16.32 -1.72 14.92
CA PHE A 81 -15.75 -0.64 14.09
C PHE A 81 -14.83 -1.19 12.98
N ILE A 82 -14.14 -2.29 13.28
CA ILE A 82 -13.27 -3.02 12.36
C ILE A 82 -14.05 -3.64 11.20
N SER A 83 -15.27 -4.15 11.44
CA SER A 83 -16.09 -4.71 10.36
C SER A 83 -16.83 -3.65 9.54
N LYS A 84 -17.01 -2.44 10.09
CA LYS A 84 -17.65 -1.32 9.39
C LYS A 84 -16.70 -0.60 8.41
N TYR A 85 -15.43 -0.46 8.75
CA TYR A 85 -14.41 0.19 7.90
C TYR A 85 -13.08 -0.60 7.88
N PRO A 86 -13.09 -1.86 7.43
CA PRO A 86 -11.90 -2.70 7.46
C PRO A 86 -10.73 -2.11 6.64
N GLU A 87 -11.02 -1.44 5.52
CA GLU A 87 -10.01 -0.82 4.65
C GLU A 87 -9.26 0.30 5.37
N ALA A 88 -9.96 1.11 6.17
CA ALA A 88 -9.35 2.18 6.95
C ALA A 88 -8.40 1.62 8.03
N VAL A 89 -8.80 0.53 8.69
CA VAL A 89 -7.96 -0.14 9.68
C VAL A 89 -6.69 -0.70 9.02
N PHE A 90 -6.81 -1.35 7.86
CA PHE A 90 -5.63 -1.83 7.14
C PHE A 90 -4.72 -0.69 6.70
N LEU A 91 -5.26 0.42 6.19
CA LEU A 91 -4.47 1.58 5.79
C LEU A 91 -3.62 2.13 6.94
N VAL A 92 -4.21 2.26 8.14
CA VAL A 92 -3.49 2.73 9.33
C VAL A 92 -2.36 1.78 9.70
N ILE A 93 -2.62 0.47 9.71
CA ILE A 93 -1.60 -0.54 10.06
C ILE A 93 -0.48 -0.56 9.00
N ILE A 94 -0.82 -0.48 7.71
CA ILE A 94 0.14 -0.47 6.62
C ILE A 94 1.01 0.80 6.67
N MET A 95 0.43 1.97 6.93
CA MET A 95 1.20 3.21 7.10
C MET A 95 2.17 3.12 8.30
N GLY A 96 1.70 2.60 9.43
CA GLY A 96 2.55 2.38 10.61
C GLY A 96 3.70 1.40 10.32
N SER A 97 3.39 0.31 9.62
CA SER A 97 4.37 -0.70 9.18
C SER A 97 5.42 -0.10 8.24
N LEU A 98 5.00 0.75 7.30
CA LEU A 98 5.91 1.41 6.37
C LEU A 98 6.91 2.32 7.10
N VAL A 99 6.44 3.13 8.05
CA VAL A 99 7.31 3.98 8.89
C VAL A 99 8.25 3.14 9.73
N TYR A 100 7.74 2.09 10.39
CA TYR A 100 8.55 1.18 11.21
C TYR A 100 9.65 0.49 10.40
N ASN A 101 9.30 -0.09 9.25
CA ASN A 101 10.25 -0.74 8.36
C ASN A 101 11.27 0.26 7.82
N TYR A 102 10.84 1.48 7.47
CA TYR A 102 11.75 2.53 7.03
C TYR A 102 12.81 2.85 8.08
N VAL A 103 12.41 3.03 9.35
CA VAL A 103 13.37 3.30 10.45
C VAL A 103 14.37 2.16 10.62
N ILE A 104 13.90 0.91 10.61
CA ILE A 104 14.77 -0.27 10.81
C ILE A 104 15.74 -0.45 9.65
N VAL A 105 15.22 -0.43 8.43
CA VAL A 105 16.05 -0.62 7.24
C VAL A 105 17.04 0.53 7.10
N LYS A 106 16.61 1.78 7.33
CA LYS A 106 17.54 2.92 7.33
C LYS A 106 18.69 2.73 8.32
N ARG A 107 18.42 2.23 9.54
CA ARG A 107 19.48 1.92 10.53
C ARG A 107 20.42 0.82 10.05
N LYS A 108 19.90 -0.23 9.40
CA LYS A 108 20.72 -1.34 8.84
C LYS A 108 21.71 -0.86 7.79
N TYR A 109 21.32 0.12 6.98
CA TYR A 109 22.17 0.68 5.94
C TYR A 109 22.95 1.90 6.40
N SER A 110 22.89 2.33 7.67
CA SER A 110 23.54 3.54 8.20
C SER A 110 24.80 3.31 9.00
#